data_AF-A0A9P1FSS8-F1
#
_entry.id   AF-A0A9P1FSS8-F1
#
_cell.length_a   1.000
_cell.length_b   1.000
_cell.length_c   1.000
_cell.angle_alpha   90.00
_cell.angle_beta   90.00
_cell.angle_gamma   90.00
#
_symmetry.space_group_name_H-M   'P 1'
#
loop_
_entity.id
_entity.type
_entity.pdbx_description
1 polymer ?
#
loop_
_entity_poly.entity_id
_entity_poly.type
_entity_poly.pdbx_seq_one_letter_code
_entity_poly.pdbx_strand_id
1 'polypeptide(L)'
;MPFPYAWVKLNQSGDAERTVTPRAGHTLTPIRNAYVEGFFLFGGMDGRRNDQGNPAPNSDLFVLKLGARGECKWSPIELDAASQVPPARTLHSALATSADEIFIWGGIHSAMPFQTLQDGWILDTSCMEWKKVHFKAAPTGNRGSASRRMSGLIQDRSAEEAGRKKSSSLKLRGSKARASMSDRRGGG
;
A
#
# COMPACT_ATOMS: atom_id res chain seq x y z
N MET A 1 -45.13 -4.34 -20.06
CA MET A 1 -44.46 -4.77 -18.82
C MET A 1 -43.40 -3.72 -18.49
N PRO A 2 -43.56 -2.87 -17.46
CA PRO A 2 -42.44 -2.05 -17.02
C PRO A 2 -41.31 -2.98 -16.56
N PHE A 3 -40.06 -2.64 -16.91
CA PHE A 3 -38.89 -3.43 -16.57
C PHE A 3 -38.80 -3.62 -15.04
N PRO A 4 -38.42 -4.81 -14.53
CA PRO A 4 -38.46 -5.14 -13.10
C PRO A 4 -37.38 -4.44 -12.27
N TYR A 5 -36.62 -3.53 -12.87
CA TYR A 5 -35.48 -2.85 -12.24
C TYR A 5 -35.82 -1.38 -12.04
N ALA A 6 -35.72 -0.93 -10.79
CA ALA A 6 -35.85 0.48 -10.42
C ALA A 6 -34.50 1.00 -9.93
N TRP A 7 -34.07 2.14 -10.47
CA TRP A 7 -32.95 2.88 -9.95
C TRP A 7 -33.41 3.70 -8.74
N VAL A 8 -32.75 3.51 -7.61
CA VAL A 8 -33.02 4.27 -6.38
C VAL A 8 -31.79 5.09 -6.05
N LYS A 9 -31.96 6.41 -5.97
CA LYS A 9 -30.92 7.30 -5.48
C LYS A 9 -30.82 7.15 -3.96
N LEU A 10 -29.63 6.80 -3.48
CA LEU A 10 -29.38 6.69 -2.04
C LEU A 10 -29.18 8.08 -1.42
N ASN A 11 -29.64 8.23 -0.18
CA ASN A 11 -29.44 9.42 0.64
C ASN A 11 -28.09 9.33 1.35
N GLN A 12 -27.19 10.24 1.00
CA GLN A 12 -25.82 10.28 1.50
C GLN A 12 -25.77 11.01 2.85
N SER A 13 -25.12 10.40 3.84
CA SER A 13 -24.85 10.98 5.16
C SER A 13 -23.42 10.68 5.58
N GLY A 14 -22.85 11.47 6.49
CA GLY A 14 -21.47 11.30 6.93
C GLY A 14 -20.98 12.48 7.75
N ASP A 15 -19.72 12.42 8.16
CA ASP A 15 -19.04 13.56 8.78
C ASP A 15 -18.97 14.73 7.78
N ALA A 16 -19.44 15.92 8.20
CA ALA A 16 -19.47 17.10 7.35
C ALA A 16 -18.06 17.64 7.03
N GLU A 17 -17.07 17.41 7.91
CA GLU A 17 -15.70 17.89 7.73
C GLU A 17 -14.82 16.88 6.99
N ARG A 18 -15.07 15.58 7.20
CA ARG A 18 -14.36 14.46 6.54
C ARG A 18 -15.32 13.63 5.70
N THR A 19 -15.93 14.28 4.71
CA THR A 19 -16.82 13.61 3.75
C THR A 19 -16.06 13.13 2.52
N VAL A 20 -16.55 12.06 1.89
CA VAL A 20 -15.99 11.57 0.64
C VAL A 20 -16.27 12.58 -0.49
N THR A 21 -15.25 12.88 -1.28
CA THR A 21 -15.41 13.78 -2.43
C THR A 21 -16.01 13.05 -3.65
N PRO A 22 -16.78 13.74 -4.52
CA PRO A 22 -17.19 13.18 -5.81
C PRO A 22 -15.95 12.79 -6.63
N ARG A 23 -15.85 11.53 -7.05
CA ARG A 23 -14.63 11.01 -7.68
C ARG A 23 -14.85 9.85 -8.64
N ALA A 24 -13.93 9.67 -9.59
CA ALA A 24 -13.92 8.59 -10.56
C ALA A 24 -12.63 7.75 -10.50
N GLY A 25 -12.68 6.52 -11.00
CA GLY A 25 -11.52 5.60 -11.01
C GLY A 25 -11.08 5.11 -9.63
N HIS A 26 -11.93 5.30 -8.61
CA HIS A 26 -11.79 4.69 -7.30
C HIS A 26 -12.25 3.23 -7.34
N THR A 27 -11.96 2.48 -6.28
CA THR A 27 -12.51 1.14 -6.06
C THR A 27 -13.45 1.14 -4.87
N LEU A 28 -14.45 0.24 -4.89
CA LEU A 28 -15.33 -0.08 -3.77
C LEU A 28 -15.28 -1.58 -3.52
N THR A 29 -14.76 -2.01 -2.37
CA THR A 29 -14.58 -3.43 -2.05
C THR A 29 -15.43 -3.83 -0.85
N PRO A 30 -16.39 -4.77 -1.00
CA PRO A 30 -17.22 -5.22 0.11
C PRO A 30 -16.41 -6.07 1.09
N ILE A 31 -16.56 -5.79 2.39
CA ILE A 31 -16.02 -6.59 3.49
C ILE A 31 -17.10 -6.78 4.56
N ARG A 32 -17.14 -7.99 5.13
CA ARG A 32 -17.98 -8.34 6.27
C ARG A 32 -17.23 -9.36 7.13
N ASN A 33 -16.83 -8.94 8.32
CA ASN A 33 -16.21 -9.79 9.33
C ASN A 33 -16.69 -9.38 10.74
N ALA A 34 -16.04 -9.92 11.78
CA ALA A 34 -16.39 -9.65 13.17
C ALA A 34 -16.14 -8.20 13.61
N TYR A 35 -15.29 -7.45 12.90
CA TYR A 35 -14.82 -6.12 13.27
C TYR A 35 -15.48 -5.02 12.43
N VAL A 36 -15.71 -5.27 11.15
CA VAL A 36 -16.21 -4.29 10.19
C VAL A 36 -17.16 -4.91 9.17
N GLU A 37 -18.13 -4.11 8.75
CA GLU A 37 -19.02 -4.39 7.63
C GLU A 37 -19.20 -3.12 6.81
N GLY A 38 -19.08 -3.24 5.49
CA GLY A 38 -19.35 -2.16 4.56
C GLY A 38 -18.59 -2.30 3.24
N PHE A 39 -18.60 -1.23 2.46
CA PHE A 39 -17.81 -1.13 1.23
C PHE A 39 -16.66 -0.16 1.45
N PHE A 40 -15.44 -0.67 1.34
CA PHE A 40 -14.23 0.13 1.47
C PHE A 40 -13.96 0.87 0.18
N LEU A 41 -13.86 2.20 0.27
CA LEU A 41 -13.49 3.08 -0.83
C LEU A 41 -12.03 3.46 -0.70
N PHE A 42 -11.26 3.25 -1.77
CA PHE A 42 -9.88 3.70 -1.86
C PHE A 42 -9.59 4.34 -3.23
N GLY A 43 -8.78 5.40 -3.20
CA GLY A 43 -8.24 6.03 -4.39
C GLY A 43 -9.23 6.83 -5.23
N GLY A 44 -8.89 6.98 -6.52
CA GLY A 44 -9.65 7.74 -7.50
C GLY A 44 -9.23 9.21 -7.63
N MET A 45 -9.90 9.92 -8.53
CA MET A 45 -9.65 11.32 -8.89
C MET A 45 -10.88 12.18 -8.62
N ASP A 46 -10.71 13.28 -7.91
CA ASP A 46 -11.75 14.27 -7.58
C ASP A 46 -11.43 15.69 -8.09
N GLY A 47 -10.45 15.81 -8.98
CA GLY A 47 -10.00 17.09 -9.54
C GLY A 47 -8.95 17.82 -8.70
N ARG A 48 -8.51 17.26 -7.57
CA ARG A 48 -7.39 17.80 -6.79
C ARG A 48 -6.09 17.86 -7.60
N ARG A 49 -5.20 18.76 -7.20
CA ARG A 49 -3.89 18.97 -7.81
C ARG A 49 -2.80 18.85 -6.75
N ASN A 50 -1.63 18.38 -7.16
CA ASN A 50 -0.43 18.41 -6.32
C ASN A 50 0.22 19.81 -6.32
N ASP A 51 1.33 19.96 -5.59
CA ASP A 51 2.08 21.23 -5.46
C ASP A 51 2.60 21.80 -6.79
N GLN A 52 2.70 20.95 -7.82
CA GLN A 52 3.11 21.33 -9.17
C GLN A 52 1.91 21.70 -10.07
N GLY A 53 0.69 21.69 -9.54
CA GLY A 53 -0.54 21.95 -10.28
C GLY A 53 -1.01 20.78 -11.14
N ASN A 54 -0.38 19.61 -11.07
CA ASN A 54 -0.77 18.44 -11.86
C ASN A 54 -1.94 17.70 -11.19
N PRO A 55 -2.88 17.10 -11.96
CA PRO A 55 -3.95 16.27 -11.40
C PRO A 55 -3.37 15.16 -10.51
N ALA A 56 -3.88 15.04 -9.29
CA ALA A 56 -3.39 14.10 -8.29
C ALA A 56 -4.50 13.14 -7.84
N PRO A 57 -4.20 11.84 -7.70
CA PRO A 57 -5.15 10.88 -7.16
C PRO A 57 -5.27 10.97 -5.64
N ASN A 58 -6.19 10.18 -5.11
CA ASN A 58 -6.46 10.02 -3.69
C ASN A 58 -5.73 8.82 -3.09
N SER A 59 -5.47 8.87 -1.78
CA SER A 59 -5.02 7.75 -0.94
C SER A 59 -5.80 7.67 0.37
N ASP A 60 -6.92 8.39 0.47
CA ASP A 60 -7.82 8.31 1.62
C ASP A 60 -8.60 6.99 1.61
N LEU A 61 -9.04 6.58 2.80
CA LEU A 61 -9.76 5.34 3.02
C LEU A 61 -11.07 5.66 3.74
N PHE A 62 -12.18 5.21 3.15
CA PHE A 62 -13.50 5.36 3.72
C PHE A 62 -14.22 4.03 3.74
N VAL A 63 -15.18 3.89 4.66
CA VAL A 63 -16.17 2.82 4.62
C VAL A 63 -17.56 3.39 4.37
N LEU A 64 -18.26 2.79 3.41
CA LEU A 64 -19.68 3.01 3.17
C LEU A 64 -20.49 1.92 3.86
N LYS A 65 -21.39 2.33 4.75
CA LYS A 65 -22.42 1.45 5.31
C LYS A 65 -23.75 1.75 4.64
N LEU A 66 -24.40 0.71 4.12
CA LEU A 66 -25.76 0.80 3.60
C LEU A 66 -26.75 0.52 4.73
N GLY A 67 -27.64 1.48 4.97
CA GLY A 67 -28.72 1.38 5.95
C GLY A 67 -30.04 0.91 5.33
N ALA A 68 -31.06 0.84 6.17
CA ALA A 68 -32.43 0.62 5.69
C ALA A 68 -32.92 1.82 4.86
N ARG A 69 -33.93 1.59 4.01
CA ARG A 69 -34.69 2.66 3.31
C ARG A 69 -33.84 3.60 2.43
N GLY A 70 -32.74 3.10 1.88
CA GLY A 70 -31.91 3.86 0.94
C GLY A 70 -30.97 4.86 1.60
N GLU A 71 -30.77 4.78 2.92
CA GLU A 71 -29.75 5.54 3.62
C GLU A 71 -28.36 4.92 3.38
N CYS A 72 -27.36 5.77 3.25
CA CYS A 72 -25.98 5.34 3.22
C CYS A 72 -25.10 6.31 4.01
N LYS A 73 -24.17 5.76 4.79
CA LYS A 73 -23.32 6.50 5.71
C LYS A 73 -21.86 6.27 5.37
N TRP A 74 -21.14 7.36 5.16
CA TRP A 74 -19.69 7.35 5.00
C TRP A 74 -19.00 7.63 6.33
N SER A 75 -17.95 6.87 6.61
CA SER A 75 -17.05 7.12 7.72
C SER A 75 -15.61 7.05 7.22
N PRO A 76 -14.73 8.01 7.59
CA PRO A 76 -13.30 7.85 7.38
C PRO A 76 -12.78 6.65 8.20
N ILE A 77 -11.74 5.99 7.70
CA ILE A 77 -11.04 4.94 8.44
C ILE A 77 -9.76 5.54 9.02
N GLU A 78 -9.62 5.43 10.34
CA GLU A 78 -8.35 5.66 11.03
C GLU A 78 -7.51 4.39 10.90
N LEU A 79 -6.28 4.55 10.43
CA LEU A 79 -5.35 3.44 10.22
C LEU A 79 -4.56 3.15 11.49
N ASP A 80 -4.10 1.91 11.62
CA ASP A 80 -3.13 1.54 12.64
C ASP A 80 -1.84 2.37 12.50
N ALA A 81 -1.21 2.72 13.61
CA ALA A 81 0.01 3.53 13.61
C ALA A 81 1.20 2.86 12.90
N ALA A 82 1.22 1.53 12.81
CA ALA A 82 2.23 0.76 12.08
C ALA A 82 1.95 0.64 10.57
N SER A 83 0.78 1.10 10.11
CA SER A 83 0.32 0.95 8.73
C SER A 83 1.24 1.63 7.72
N GLN A 84 1.64 0.89 6.69
CA GLN A 84 2.37 1.43 5.54
C GLN A 84 1.38 1.89 4.47
N VAL A 85 1.06 3.19 4.42
CA VAL A 85 0.02 3.70 3.54
C VAL A 85 0.43 3.59 2.06
N PRO A 86 -0.38 2.93 1.20
CA PRO A 86 -0.11 2.87 -0.23
C PRO A 86 -0.09 4.26 -0.88
N PRO A 87 0.76 4.49 -1.90
CA PRO A 87 0.69 5.72 -2.68
C PRO A 87 -0.70 5.95 -3.27
N ALA A 88 -1.06 7.24 -3.38
CA ALA A 88 -2.28 7.67 -4.02
C ALA A 88 -2.39 7.12 -5.44
N ARG A 89 -3.57 6.63 -5.82
CA ARG A 89 -3.77 5.94 -7.10
C ARG A 89 -5.20 6.01 -7.62
N THR A 90 -5.32 5.99 -8.95
CA THR A 90 -6.59 5.86 -9.67
C THR A 90 -6.51 4.71 -10.68
N LEU A 91 -7.65 4.21 -11.16
CA LEU A 91 -7.74 3.13 -12.16
C LEU A 91 -6.93 1.89 -11.75
N HIS A 92 -6.94 1.56 -10.45
CA HIS A 92 -6.29 0.39 -9.89
C HIS A 92 -7.30 -0.75 -9.72
N SER A 93 -6.80 -1.96 -9.53
CA SER A 93 -7.63 -3.12 -9.17
C SER A 93 -7.70 -3.26 -7.67
N ALA A 94 -8.86 -3.66 -7.15
CA ALA A 94 -9.06 -4.03 -5.75
C ALA A 94 -9.98 -5.25 -5.66
N LEU A 95 -9.69 -6.16 -4.72
CA LEU A 95 -10.52 -7.32 -4.41
C LEU A 95 -10.33 -7.76 -2.96
N ALA A 96 -11.39 -8.31 -2.37
CA ALA A 96 -11.27 -9.03 -1.10
C ALA A 96 -10.58 -10.38 -1.36
N THR A 97 -9.46 -10.65 -0.70
CA THR A 97 -8.76 -11.94 -0.78
C THR A 97 -9.25 -12.92 0.28
N SER A 98 -9.76 -12.41 1.39
CA SER A 98 -10.40 -13.15 2.47
C SER A 98 -11.48 -12.30 3.12
N ALA A 99 -12.09 -12.78 4.20
CA ALA A 99 -13.06 -11.99 4.97
C ALA A 99 -12.42 -10.76 5.64
N ASP A 100 -11.10 -10.80 5.88
CA ASP A 100 -10.38 -9.78 6.63
C ASP A 100 -9.37 -9.00 5.78
N GLU A 101 -9.19 -9.34 4.51
CA GLU A 101 -8.13 -8.75 3.68
C GLU A 101 -8.66 -8.16 2.38
N ILE A 102 -8.24 -6.93 2.08
CA ILE A 102 -8.40 -6.31 0.76
C ILE A 102 -7.03 -6.22 0.09
N PHE A 103 -6.90 -6.79 -1.10
CA PHE A 103 -5.74 -6.62 -1.95
C PHE A 103 -5.99 -5.56 -3.02
N ILE A 104 -5.02 -4.66 -3.21
CA ILE A 104 -4.97 -3.71 -4.31
C ILE A 104 -3.72 -3.92 -5.16
N TRP A 105 -3.84 -3.68 -6.47
CA TRP A 105 -2.72 -3.81 -7.41
C TRP A 105 -2.71 -2.69 -8.45
N GLY A 106 -1.51 -2.16 -8.70
CA GLY A 106 -1.22 -1.25 -9.80
C GLY A 106 -1.98 0.08 -9.74
N GLY A 107 -2.40 0.55 -10.91
CA GLY A 107 -3.05 1.85 -11.10
C GLY A 107 -2.11 2.95 -11.55
N ILE A 108 -2.62 4.18 -11.57
CA ILE A 108 -1.92 5.38 -12.04
C ILE A 108 -1.74 6.33 -10.86
N HIS A 109 -0.48 6.71 -10.61
CA HIS A 109 -0.12 7.68 -9.56
C HIS A 109 -0.12 9.11 -10.09
N SER A 110 0.28 9.32 -11.34
CA SER A 110 0.30 10.64 -11.96
C SER A 110 0.00 10.55 -13.44
N ALA A 111 -0.72 11.55 -13.96
CA ALA A 111 -0.89 11.75 -15.39
C ALA A 111 0.23 12.61 -16.00
N MET A 112 0.91 13.42 -15.18
CA MET A 112 1.99 14.35 -15.60
C MET A 112 3.08 14.43 -14.51
N PRO A 113 4.25 13.77 -14.71
CA PRO A 113 4.51 12.79 -15.76
C PRO A 113 3.60 11.56 -15.62
N PHE A 114 3.33 10.88 -16.72
CA PHE A 114 2.54 9.64 -16.68
C PHE A 114 3.31 8.56 -15.89
N GLN A 115 2.73 8.11 -14.78
CA GLN A 115 3.35 7.13 -13.90
C GLN A 115 2.33 6.06 -13.48
N THR A 116 2.58 4.82 -13.91
CA THR A 116 1.86 3.64 -13.45
C THR A 116 2.58 2.98 -12.28
N LEU A 117 1.81 2.31 -11.43
CA LEU A 117 2.31 1.55 -10.30
C LEU A 117 2.40 0.06 -10.65
N GLN A 118 3.47 -0.59 -10.19
CA GLN A 118 3.70 -2.03 -10.32
C GLN A 118 3.90 -2.65 -8.94
N ASP A 119 3.01 -2.28 -8.01
CA ASP A 119 3.05 -2.73 -6.63
C ASP A 119 1.69 -3.26 -6.17
N GLY A 120 1.75 -4.08 -5.12
CA GLY A 120 0.58 -4.67 -4.48
C GLY A 120 0.57 -4.34 -3.00
N TRP A 121 -0.62 -4.17 -2.45
CA TRP A 121 -0.82 -3.85 -1.04
C TRP A 121 -2.00 -4.65 -0.50
N ILE A 122 -1.91 -5.05 0.77
CA ILE A 122 -2.99 -5.70 1.50
C ILE A 122 -3.39 -4.79 2.67
N LEU A 123 -4.68 -4.52 2.80
CA LEU A 123 -5.27 -3.96 4.01
C LEU A 123 -5.81 -5.11 4.85
N ASP A 124 -5.26 -5.28 6.05
CA ASP A 124 -5.86 -6.09 7.09
C ASP A 124 -6.97 -5.27 7.77
N THR A 125 -8.21 -5.66 7.54
CA THR A 125 -9.41 -4.98 8.03
C THR A 125 -9.79 -5.38 9.47
N SER A 126 -9.07 -6.32 10.08
CA SER A 126 -9.23 -6.63 11.50
C SER A 126 -8.56 -5.58 12.39
N CYS A 127 -7.43 -5.02 11.93
CA CYS A 127 -6.66 -3.99 12.63
C CYS A 127 -6.52 -2.66 11.85
N MET A 128 -7.06 -2.55 10.64
CA MET A 128 -6.91 -1.39 9.75
C MET A 128 -5.44 -1.04 9.45
N GLU A 129 -4.66 -2.06 9.07
CA GLU A 129 -3.23 -1.94 8.78
C GLU A 129 -2.94 -2.26 7.30
N TRP A 130 -2.31 -1.33 6.58
CA TRP A 130 -1.77 -1.60 5.25
C TRP A 130 -0.38 -2.23 5.30
N LYS A 131 -0.16 -3.23 4.45
CA LYS A 131 1.13 -3.90 4.24
C LYS A 131 1.47 -3.94 2.76
N LYS A 132 2.71 -3.57 2.42
CA LYS A 132 3.23 -3.73 1.06
C LYS A 132 3.48 -5.21 0.76
N VAL A 133 2.96 -5.70 -0.36
CA VAL A 133 3.18 -7.06 -0.83
C VAL A 133 4.54 -7.16 -1.49
N HIS A 134 5.34 -8.13 -1.05
CA HIS A 134 6.62 -8.46 -1.65
C HIS A 134 6.45 -9.70 -2.53
N PHE A 135 6.39 -9.49 -3.85
CA PHE A 135 6.33 -10.59 -4.80
C PHE A 135 7.72 -11.24 -4.87
N LYS A 136 7.84 -12.47 -4.39
CA LYS A 136 9.03 -13.28 -4.65
C LYS A 136 9.05 -13.57 -6.14
N ALA A 137 10.10 -13.15 -6.85
CA ALA A 137 10.32 -13.60 -8.21
C ALA A 137 10.28 -15.14 -8.19
N ALA A 138 9.54 -15.74 -9.13
CA ALA A 138 9.62 -17.17 -9.32
C ALA A 138 11.11 -17.53 -9.50
N PRO A 139 11.63 -18.60 -8.85
CA PRO A 139 12.97 -19.06 -9.16
C PRO A 139 13.02 -19.28 -10.66
N THR A 140 13.85 -18.52 -11.38
CA THR A 140 14.15 -18.78 -12.77
C THR A 140 14.94 -20.08 -12.82
N GLY A 141 14.23 -21.21 -12.78
CA GLY A 141 14.81 -22.53 -12.59
C GLY A 141 13.94 -23.61 -13.20
N ASN A 142 14.28 -23.95 -14.45
CA ASN A 142 13.93 -25.14 -15.22
C ASN A 142 12.46 -25.61 -15.33
N ARG A 143 12.05 -25.82 -16.59
CA ARG A 143 10.81 -26.53 -16.95
C ARG A 143 10.83 -27.93 -16.33
N GLY A 144 10.06 -28.11 -15.25
CA GLY A 144 9.83 -29.42 -14.67
C GLY A 144 9.21 -29.32 -13.29
N SER A 145 8.00 -29.84 -13.16
CA SER A 145 7.31 -30.18 -11.90
C SER A 145 6.32 -29.16 -11.33
N ALA A 146 5.05 -29.50 -11.58
CA ALA A 146 3.89 -29.47 -10.69
C ALA A 146 3.60 -28.20 -9.85
N SER A 147 2.49 -27.56 -10.26
CA SER A 147 1.60 -26.69 -9.49
C SER A 147 1.79 -26.73 -7.97
N ARG A 148 2.18 -25.59 -7.38
CA ARG A 148 1.98 -25.31 -5.97
C ARG A 148 1.18 -24.03 -5.82
N ARG A 149 0.12 -24.13 -5.02
CA ARG A 149 -0.86 -23.08 -4.71
C ARG A 149 -0.17 -21.81 -4.21
N MET A 150 -0.60 -20.65 -4.72
CA MET A 150 -0.24 -19.33 -4.19
C MET A 150 -0.93 -19.11 -2.84
N SER A 151 -0.34 -19.57 -1.75
CA SER A 151 -0.59 -18.99 -0.42
C SER A 151 0.59 -18.07 -0.11
N GLY A 152 0.37 -16.77 -0.22
CA GLY A 152 1.34 -15.78 0.23
C GLY A 152 1.54 -15.93 1.74
N LEU A 153 2.70 -16.42 2.15
CA LEU A 153 3.13 -16.37 3.55
C LEU A 153 3.54 -14.92 3.86
N ILE A 154 2.76 -14.24 4.68
CA ILE A 154 3.19 -13.04 5.42
C ILE A 154 4.39 -13.48 6.26
N GLN A 155 5.58 -12.92 5.99
CA GLN A 155 6.75 -13.15 6.84
C GLN A 155 6.72 -12.17 8.00
N ASP A 156 6.59 -12.70 9.22
CA ASP A 156 6.83 -11.94 10.45
C ASP A 156 8.27 -11.42 10.48
N ARG A 157 8.44 -10.21 11.04
CA ARG A 157 9.73 -9.52 11.18
C ARG A 157 10.74 -10.42 11.89
N SER A 158 11.80 -10.81 11.19
CA SER A 158 12.97 -11.45 11.79
C SER A 158 13.73 -10.45 12.66
N ALA A 159 13.86 -10.79 13.94
CA ALA A 159 14.58 -10.04 14.96
C ALA A 159 16.11 -10.07 14.75
N GLU A 160 16.62 -9.36 13.74
CA GLU A 160 18.06 -9.32 13.42
C GLU A 160 18.76 -7.99 13.72
N GLU A 161 18.07 -6.98 14.28
CA GLU A 161 18.70 -5.70 14.64
C GLU A 161 19.21 -5.59 16.09
N ALA A 162 19.03 -6.62 16.94
CA ALA A 162 19.46 -6.55 18.34
C ALA A 162 20.91 -7.05 18.61
N GLY A 163 21.67 -7.48 17.59
CA GLY A 163 22.92 -8.24 17.79
C GLY A 163 24.25 -7.50 17.58
N ARG A 164 24.28 -6.23 17.13
CA ARG A 164 25.53 -5.57 16.71
C ARG A 164 26.15 -4.67 17.79
N LYS A 165 26.34 -5.17 19.02
CA LYS A 165 27.30 -4.59 19.98
C LYS A 165 27.93 -5.68 20.85
N LYS A 166 29.10 -6.16 20.44
CA LYS A 166 30.31 -6.41 21.28
C LYS A 166 31.33 -7.25 20.50
N SER A 167 32.60 -6.99 20.82
CA SER A 167 33.80 -7.76 20.45
C SER A 167 34.57 -7.31 19.19
N SER A 168 35.48 -6.35 19.39
CA SER A 168 36.75 -6.35 18.68
C SER A 168 37.88 -6.18 19.70
N SER A 169 38.44 -7.29 20.17
CA SER A 169 39.74 -7.29 20.83
C SER A 169 40.66 -8.34 20.20
N LEU A 170 41.81 -7.84 19.75
CA LEU A 170 43.11 -8.51 19.65
C LEU A 170 43.26 -9.65 18.61
N LYS A 171 44.17 -9.41 17.66
CA LYS A 171 45.51 -10.03 17.72
C LYS A 171 46.54 -9.31 16.85
N LEU A 172 47.65 -8.95 17.49
CA LEU A 172 48.93 -8.59 16.89
C LEU A 172 49.47 -9.73 16.01
N ARG A 173 50.09 -9.37 14.89
CA ARG A 173 51.38 -9.93 14.44
C ARG A 173 51.95 -9.07 13.30
N GLY A 174 53.15 -8.54 13.51
CA GLY A 174 53.82 -7.66 12.56
C GLY A 174 54.58 -8.41 11.46
N SER A 175 55.06 -7.65 10.47
CA SER A 175 56.45 -7.68 9.96
C SER A 175 56.64 -6.70 8.79
N LYS A 176 57.65 -5.84 8.95
CA LYS A 176 58.50 -5.06 8.01
C LYS A 176 58.17 -5.05 6.49
N ALA A 177 58.17 -3.84 5.91
CA ALA A 177 58.89 -3.46 4.68
C ALA A 177 58.90 -1.92 4.56
N ARG A 178 60.06 -1.25 4.70
CA ARG A 178 60.97 -0.78 3.64
C ARG A 178 60.58 0.62 3.11
N ALA A 179 61.29 1.63 3.60
CA ALA A 179 61.21 3.01 3.16
C ALA A 179 62.07 3.25 1.91
N SER A 180 61.52 3.94 0.91
CA SER A 180 62.27 4.77 -0.04
C SER A 180 61.32 5.68 -0.82
N MET A 181 61.68 6.96 -0.89
CA MET A 181 61.34 8.03 -1.87
C MET A 181 61.09 9.33 -1.09
N SER A 182 62.00 10.32 -1.13
CA SER A 182 62.20 11.29 -2.22
C SER A 182 60.91 12.05 -2.54
N ASP A 183 60.83 13.35 -2.73
CA ASP A 183 61.73 14.50 -2.62
C ASP A 183 60.78 15.69 -2.90
N ARG A 184 61.20 16.90 -2.51
CA ARG A 184 60.78 18.20 -3.05
C ARG A 184 59.52 18.93 -2.55
N ARG A 185 59.86 20.12 -2.00
CA ARG A 185 59.47 21.51 -2.39
C ARG A 185 58.00 21.86 -2.20
N GLY A 186 57.63 23.00 -1.64
CA GLY A 186 58.36 24.23 -1.31
C GLY A 186 57.28 25.32 -1.28
N GLY A 187 57.16 26.03 -0.17
CA GLY A 187 56.18 27.10 0.02
C GLY A 187 56.89 28.32 0.57
N GLY A 188 56.92 29.37 -0.24
CA GLY A 188 57.33 30.73 0.06
C GLY A 188 56.67 31.62 -0.97
#